data_AF-A0A3N5UVI2-F1
#
_entry.id   AF-A0A3N5UVI2-F1
#
_cell.length_a   1.000
_cell.length_b   1.000
_cell.length_c   1.000
_cell.angle_alpha   90.00
_cell.angle_beta   90.00
_cell.angle_gamma   90.00
#
_symmetry.space_group_name_H-M   'P 1'
#
loop_
_entity.id
_entity.type
_entity.pdbx_description
1 polymer ?
#
loop_
_entity_poly.entity_id
_entity_poly.type
_entity_poly.pdbx_seq_one_letter_code
_entity_poly.pdbx_strand_id
1 'polypeptide(L)'
;MEKKMKKIFFILTAVFITLALSSAGSPVFAGSEKFDEKMQPILAEYLKIVDTLASDKTEGVVDSAKKIETLAGTLSPSLVTGEHASHYKSIPGKISDAARRTAQGKDISSVRAAIVDLSKPMVMWASMSKPSGINVIYCSMNPGSWLQKGNKIRNPYYGAKMLTCGEIISGPDKKK
;
A
#
# COMPACT_ATOMS: atom_id res chain seq x y z
N MET A 1 -52.98 52.16 35.45
CA MET A 1 -51.82 52.02 34.55
C MET A 1 -50.98 50.84 35.03
N GLU A 2 -51.32 49.64 34.56
CA GLU A 2 -50.54 48.41 34.76
C GLU A 2 -49.22 48.51 33.99
N LYS A 3 -48.09 48.16 34.62
CA LYS A 3 -46.87 47.73 33.93
C LYS A 3 -46.47 46.36 34.45
N LYS A 4 -46.73 45.34 33.63
CA LYS A 4 -46.26 43.96 33.80
C LYS A 4 -44.86 43.76 33.20
N MET A 5 -44.21 42.72 33.71
CA MET A 5 -43.07 41.95 33.17
C MET A 5 -41.67 42.60 33.33
N LYS A 6 -40.58 41.87 33.56
CA LYS A 6 -40.22 40.51 33.06
C LYS A 6 -39.34 39.78 34.08
N LYS A 7 -39.69 38.54 34.41
CA LYS A 7 -38.79 37.58 35.06
C LYS A 7 -37.84 37.05 34.00
N ILE A 8 -36.54 37.32 34.14
CA ILE A 8 -35.49 36.84 33.25
C ILE A 8 -35.13 35.42 33.69
N PHE A 9 -35.45 34.45 32.85
CA PHE A 9 -35.07 33.04 33.02
C PHE A 9 -33.72 32.85 32.33
N PHE A 10 -32.62 32.72 33.09
CA PHE A 10 -31.32 32.36 32.54
C PHE A 10 -31.30 30.86 32.27
N ILE A 11 -31.41 30.47 30.99
CA ILE A 11 -31.20 29.10 30.54
C ILE A 11 -29.68 28.91 30.36
N LEU A 12 -29.05 28.15 31.27
CA LEU A 12 -27.68 27.65 31.07
C LEU A 12 -27.73 26.54 30.00
N THR A 13 -27.31 26.85 28.78
CA THR A 13 -26.98 25.83 27.78
C THR A 13 -25.55 25.35 28.03
N ALA A 14 -25.41 24.15 28.61
CA ALA A 14 -24.13 23.46 28.70
C ALA A 14 -23.69 23.03 27.28
N VAL A 15 -22.68 23.71 26.75
CA VAL A 15 -22.04 23.33 25.48
C VAL A 15 -21.12 22.15 25.75
N PHE A 16 -21.57 20.94 25.43
CA PHE A 16 -20.70 19.77 25.36
C PHE A 16 -19.81 19.90 24.12
N ILE A 17 -18.58 20.37 24.31
CA ILE A 17 -17.52 20.29 23.29
C ILE A 17 -17.10 18.83 23.22
N THR A 18 -17.64 18.08 22.27
CA THR A 18 -17.13 16.76 21.91
C THR A 18 -15.79 16.94 21.23
N LEU A 19 -14.70 16.81 21.99
CA LEU A 19 -13.36 16.69 21.44
C LEU A 19 -13.27 15.32 20.75
N ALA A 20 -13.52 15.29 19.44
CA ALA A 20 -13.30 14.11 18.63
C ALA A 20 -11.80 13.78 18.68
N LEU A 21 -11.45 12.74 19.44
CA LEU A 21 -10.11 12.20 19.52
C LEU A 21 -9.85 11.45 18.19
N SER A 22 -9.45 12.19 17.16
CA SER A 22 -8.98 11.61 15.90
C SER A 22 -7.78 10.73 16.22
N SER A 23 -7.94 9.42 16.05
CA SER A 23 -6.84 8.46 16.15
C SER A 23 -5.74 8.90 15.19
N ALA A 24 -4.58 9.25 15.74
CA ALA A 24 -3.41 9.61 14.97
C ALA A 24 -2.93 8.37 14.20
N GLY A 25 -3.50 8.16 13.00
CA GLY A 25 -2.85 7.40 11.96
C GLY A 25 -1.47 8.02 11.72
N SER A 26 -0.45 7.20 11.55
CA SER A 26 0.88 7.72 11.23
C SER A 26 0.81 8.66 10.02
N PRO A 27 1.64 9.72 9.95
CA PRO A 27 1.58 10.65 8.85
C PRO A 27 1.86 9.89 7.54
N VAL A 28 0.86 9.91 6.66
CA VAL A 28 1.03 9.77 5.21
C VAL A 28 1.66 11.07 4.74
N PHE A 29 2.58 11.03 3.78
CA PHE A 29 3.17 12.25 3.26
C PHE A 29 2.10 13.12 2.60
N ALA A 30 1.88 14.32 3.12
CA ALA A 30 0.93 15.27 2.55
C ALA A 30 1.32 15.62 1.10
N GLY A 31 0.34 15.71 0.21
CA GLY A 31 0.56 16.08 -1.19
C GLY A 31 0.86 14.91 -2.14
N SER A 32 0.70 13.65 -1.70
CA SER A 32 0.79 12.44 -2.54
C SER A 32 -0.57 11.82 -2.91
N GLU A 33 -1.68 12.38 -2.45
CA GLU A 33 -3.00 11.73 -2.44
C GLU A 33 -3.43 11.27 -3.84
N LYS A 34 -3.29 12.14 -4.85
CA LYS A 34 -3.61 11.81 -6.26
C LYS A 34 -2.72 10.71 -6.84
N PHE A 35 -1.45 10.66 -6.43
CA PHE A 35 -0.53 9.60 -6.83
C PHE A 35 -0.94 8.27 -6.19
N ASP A 36 -1.29 8.30 -4.90
CA ASP A 36 -1.68 7.12 -4.12
C ASP A 36 -2.99 6.50 -4.60
N GLU A 37 -3.94 7.33 -5.05
CA GLU A 37 -5.16 6.88 -5.74
C GLU A 37 -4.83 6.10 -7.02
N LYS A 38 -3.89 6.60 -7.83
CA LYS A 38 -3.45 5.94 -9.08
C LYS A 38 -2.62 4.68 -8.83
N MET A 39 -2.00 4.57 -7.65
CA MET A 39 -1.30 3.35 -7.23
C MET A 39 -2.23 2.22 -6.79
N GLN A 40 -3.49 2.49 -6.40
CA GLN A 40 -4.43 1.44 -5.99
C GLN A 40 -4.68 0.34 -7.04
N PRO A 41 -4.97 0.64 -8.33
CA PRO A 41 -5.12 -0.39 -9.33
C PRO A 41 -3.82 -1.17 -9.59
N ILE A 42 -2.65 -0.52 -9.47
CA ILE A 42 -1.33 -1.17 -9.56
C ILE A 42 -1.15 -2.16 -8.40
N LEU A 43 -1.44 -1.73 -7.17
CA LEU A 43 -1.41 -2.57 -5.98
C LEU A 43 -2.35 -3.77 -6.11
N ALA A 44 -3.55 -3.58 -6.65
CA ALA A 44 -4.51 -4.65 -6.83
C ALA A 44 -3.98 -5.76 -7.76
N GLU A 45 -3.39 -5.41 -8.90
CA GLU A 45 -2.78 -6.39 -9.80
C GLU A 45 -1.50 -7.00 -9.20
N TYR A 46 -0.70 -6.22 -8.47
CA TYR A 46 0.50 -6.73 -7.78
C TYR A 46 0.14 -7.82 -6.75
N LEU A 47 -0.90 -7.58 -5.95
CA LEU A 47 -1.35 -8.54 -4.93
C LEU A 47 -1.85 -9.85 -5.55
N LYS A 48 -2.49 -9.81 -6.73
CA LYS A 48 -2.85 -11.04 -7.47
C LYS A 48 -1.61 -11.84 -7.82
N ILE A 49 -0.54 -11.19 -8.30
CA ILE A 49 0.71 -11.90 -8.62
C ILE A 49 1.31 -12.53 -7.35
N VAL A 50 1.36 -11.77 -6.24
CA VAL A 50 1.85 -12.27 -4.94
C VAL A 50 1.06 -13.51 -4.50
N ASP A 51 -0.27 -13.45 -4.49
CA ASP A 51 -1.13 -14.55 -4.03
C ASP A 51 -1.00 -15.79 -4.92
N THR A 52 -0.92 -15.58 -6.24
CA THR A 52 -0.73 -16.65 -7.22
C THR A 52 0.62 -17.35 -7.04
N LEU A 53 1.72 -16.59 -6.94
CA LEU A 53 3.06 -17.17 -6.77
C LEU A 53 3.25 -17.83 -5.41
N ALA A 54 2.63 -17.32 -4.35
CA ALA A 54 2.61 -17.97 -3.04
C ALA A 54 1.85 -19.30 -3.05
N SER A 55 1.05 -19.56 -4.09
CA SER A 55 0.30 -20.80 -4.30
C SER A 55 0.96 -21.73 -5.32
N ASP A 56 2.24 -21.51 -5.66
CA ASP A 56 3.01 -22.27 -6.67
C ASP A 56 2.37 -22.27 -8.07
N LYS A 57 1.67 -21.18 -8.40
CA LYS A 57 0.93 -20.99 -9.65
C LYS A 57 1.49 -19.85 -10.49
N THR A 58 1.16 -19.82 -11.77
CA THR A 58 1.58 -18.75 -12.71
C THR A 58 0.44 -18.21 -13.57
N GLU A 59 -0.76 -18.79 -13.44
CA GLU A 59 -1.95 -18.41 -14.19
C GLU A 59 -2.31 -16.95 -13.93
N GLY A 60 -2.46 -16.16 -15.00
CA GLY A 60 -2.81 -14.75 -14.91
C GLY A 60 -1.69 -13.81 -14.43
N VAL A 61 -0.49 -14.33 -14.11
CA VAL A 61 0.65 -13.48 -13.69
C VAL A 61 1.08 -12.56 -14.82
N VAL A 62 1.24 -13.09 -16.04
CA VAL A 62 1.64 -12.30 -17.23
C VAL A 62 0.64 -11.17 -17.50
N ASP A 63 -0.66 -11.46 -17.43
CA ASP A 63 -1.70 -10.46 -17.69
C ASP A 63 -1.71 -9.38 -16.62
N SER A 64 -1.58 -9.76 -15.34
CA SER A 64 -1.50 -8.82 -14.23
C SER A 64 -0.25 -7.94 -14.35
N ALA A 65 0.90 -8.52 -14.72
CA ALA A 65 2.15 -7.80 -14.92
C ALA A 65 2.06 -6.79 -16.09
N LYS A 66 1.45 -7.17 -17.22
CA LYS A 66 1.21 -6.24 -18.35
C LYS A 66 0.28 -5.09 -17.99
N LYS A 67 -0.74 -5.35 -17.15
CA LYS A 67 -1.61 -4.29 -16.62
C LYS A 67 -0.85 -3.33 -15.72
N ILE A 68 -0.01 -3.85 -14.83
CA ILE A 68 0.87 -3.03 -13.98
C ILE A 68 1.79 -2.16 -14.85
N GLU A 69 2.44 -2.76 -15.85
CA GLU A 69 3.32 -2.04 -16.77
C GLU A 69 2.59 -0.86 -17.44
N THR A 70 1.39 -1.11 -17.96
CA THR A 70 0.55 -0.10 -18.61
C THR A 70 0.14 1.01 -17.64
N LEU A 71 -0.39 0.65 -16.48
CA LEU A 71 -0.84 1.60 -15.45
C LEU A 71 0.33 2.46 -14.97
N ALA A 72 1.48 1.85 -14.69
CA ALA A 72 2.69 2.55 -14.27
C ALA A 72 3.23 3.48 -15.36
N GLY A 73 3.09 3.13 -16.64
CA GLY A 73 3.44 4.01 -17.77
C GLY A 73 2.61 5.30 -17.84
N THR A 74 1.41 5.30 -17.26
CA THR A 74 0.53 6.49 -17.17
C THR A 74 0.67 7.26 -15.87
N LEU A 75 1.41 6.72 -14.89
CA LEU A 75 1.55 7.29 -13.56
C LEU A 75 2.57 8.42 -13.57
N SER A 76 2.11 9.66 -13.45
CA SER A 76 3.01 10.82 -13.42
C SER A 76 3.55 11.08 -12.00
N PRO A 77 4.88 11.19 -11.81
CA PRO A 77 5.45 11.61 -10.53
C PRO A 77 5.13 13.08 -10.19
N SER A 78 4.69 13.90 -11.16
CA SER A 78 4.25 15.27 -10.91
C SER A 78 2.96 15.38 -10.11
N LEU A 79 2.28 14.24 -9.88
CA LEU A 79 1.12 14.17 -8.99
C LEU A 79 1.49 14.28 -7.51
N VAL A 80 2.78 14.15 -7.17
CA VAL A 80 3.29 14.34 -5.82
C VAL A 80 3.89 15.74 -5.71
N THR A 81 3.53 16.44 -4.65
CA THR A 81 3.98 17.80 -4.34
C THR A 81 4.63 17.86 -2.97
N GLY A 82 5.26 18.99 -2.64
CA GLY A 82 5.90 19.19 -1.34
C GLY A 82 7.27 18.54 -1.21
N GLU A 83 7.78 18.53 0.03
CA GLU A 83 9.16 18.17 0.36
C GLU A 83 9.54 16.74 -0.03
N HIS A 84 8.56 15.82 -0.07
CA HIS A 84 8.80 14.40 -0.33
C HIS A 84 8.66 14.00 -1.81
N ALA A 85 8.31 14.92 -2.71
CA ALA A 85 8.07 14.61 -4.13
C ALA A 85 9.25 13.91 -4.83
N SER A 86 10.48 14.25 -4.43
CA SER A 86 11.70 13.66 -4.99
C SER A 86 11.77 12.13 -4.78
N HIS A 87 11.22 11.61 -3.67
CA HIS A 87 11.22 10.18 -3.36
C HIS A 87 10.32 9.38 -4.32
N TYR A 88 9.27 10.00 -4.86
CA TYR A 88 8.32 9.33 -5.76
C TYR A 88 8.77 9.32 -7.23
N LYS A 89 9.72 10.18 -7.61
CA LYS A 89 10.12 10.41 -9.01
C LYS A 89 10.49 9.14 -9.76
N SER A 90 11.17 8.20 -9.10
CA SER A 90 11.64 6.95 -9.74
C SER A 90 10.62 5.80 -9.71
N ILE A 91 9.54 5.92 -8.94
CA ILE A 91 8.61 4.80 -8.69
C ILE A 91 7.91 4.34 -9.98
N PRO A 92 7.30 5.20 -10.81
CA PRO A 92 6.59 4.76 -12.01
C PRO A 92 7.46 3.96 -12.97
N GLY A 93 8.65 4.48 -13.29
CA GLY A 93 9.60 3.81 -14.20
C GLY A 93 10.09 2.47 -13.64
N LYS A 94 10.44 2.42 -12.35
CA LYS A 94 10.87 1.17 -11.70
C LYS A 94 9.78 0.10 -11.69
N ILE A 95 8.53 0.49 -11.42
CA ILE A 95 7.39 -0.43 -11.47
C ILE A 95 7.18 -0.93 -12.90
N SER A 96 7.13 -0.02 -13.88
CA SER A 96 6.92 -0.38 -15.29
C SER A 96 7.97 -1.36 -15.79
N ASP A 97 9.26 -1.08 -15.55
CA ASP A 97 10.36 -1.94 -15.99
C ASP A 97 10.37 -3.32 -15.32
N ALA A 98 10.11 -3.38 -14.03
CA ALA A 98 10.08 -4.64 -13.29
C ALA A 98 8.84 -5.47 -13.65
N ALA A 99 7.70 -4.83 -13.89
CA ALA A 99 6.49 -5.48 -14.36
C ALA A 99 6.66 -6.07 -15.77
N ARG A 100 7.30 -5.33 -16.68
CA ARG A 100 7.67 -5.84 -18.00
C ARG A 100 8.53 -7.11 -17.91
N ARG A 101 9.56 -7.10 -17.06
CA ARG A 101 10.42 -8.28 -16.82
C ARG A 101 9.62 -9.45 -16.22
N THR A 102 8.71 -9.17 -15.29
CA THR A 102 7.82 -10.18 -14.71
C THR A 102 6.93 -10.83 -15.78
N ALA A 103 6.41 -10.04 -16.72
CA ALA A 103 5.61 -10.52 -17.84
C ALA A 103 6.39 -11.36 -18.86
N GLN A 104 7.73 -11.24 -18.90
CA GLN A 104 8.62 -11.99 -19.77
C GLN A 104 9.10 -13.32 -19.17
N GLY A 105 8.78 -13.59 -17.89
CA GLY A 105 9.11 -14.85 -17.24
C GLY A 105 8.47 -16.03 -17.95
N LYS A 106 9.25 -17.09 -18.20
CA LYS A 106 8.82 -18.28 -18.96
C LYS A 106 8.36 -19.43 -18.06
N ASP A 107 8.78 -19.39 -16.81
CA ASP A 107 8.51 -20.41 -15.80
C ASP A 107 8.38 -19.76 -14.42
N ILE A 108 7.92 -20.52 -13.43
CA ILE A 108 7.71 -20.01 -12.08
C ILE A 108 9.00 -19.48 -11.43
N SER A 109 10.15 -20.05 -11.77
CA SER A 109 11.45 -19.65 -11.21
C SER A 109 11.85 -18.25 -11.68
N SER A 110 11.78 -18.01 -12.99
CA SER A 110 12.06 -16.71 -13.61
C SER A 110 11.06 -15.63 -13.19
N VAL A 111 9.77 -15.98 -13.05
CA VAL A 111 8.75 -15.05 -12.53
C VAL A 111 9.02 -14.70 -11.06
N ARG A 112 9.41 -15.68 -10.23
CA ARG A 112 9.81 -15.45 -8.82
C ARG A 112 11.01 -14.53 -8.70
N ALA A 113 12.03 -14.74 -9.53
CA ALA A 113 13.18 -13.84 -9.57
C ALA A 113 12.76 -12.41 -9.96
N ALA A 114 11.89 -12.28 -10.96
CA ALA A 114 11.44 -10.97 -11.44
C ALA A 114 10.56 -10.21 -10.43
N ILE A 115 9.66 -10.90 -9.70
CA ILE A 115 8.79 -10.20 -8.74
C ILE A 115 9.55 -9.65 -7.52
N VAL A 116 10.74 -10.18 -7.19
CA VAL A 116 11.60 -9.56 -6.17
C VAL A 116 11.92 -8.12 -6.57
N ASP A 117 12.25 -7.88 -7.84
CA ASP A 117 12.50 -6.53 -8.34
C ASP A 117 11.25 -5.66 -8.39
N LEU A 118 10.10 -6.23 -8.76
CA LEU A 118 8.83 -5.50 -8.75
C LEU A 118 8.39 -5.12 -7.34
N SER A 119 8.71 -5.95 -6.35
CA SER A 119 8.33 -5.69 -4.95
C SER A 119 9.09 -4.50 -4.35
N LYS A 120 10.33 -4.22 -4.80
CA LYS A 120 11.15 -3.10 -4.28
C LYS A 120 10.45 -1.73 -4.38
N PRO A 121 10.05 -1.23 -5.58
CA PRO A 121 9.35 0.05 -5.69
C PRO A 121 7.95 0.03 -5.06
N MET A 122 7.27 -1.13 -5.03
CA MET A 122 5.98 -1.28 -4.36
C MET A 122 6.12 -1.10 -2.84
N VAL A 123 7.11 -1.73 -2.23
CA VAL A 123 7.44 -1.58 -0.81
C VAL A 123 7.89 -0.15 -0.50
N MET A 124 8.74 0.44 -1.34
CA MET A 124 9.14 1.85 -1.20
C MET A 124 7.91 2.78 -1.16
N TRP A 125 6.98 2.62 -2.10
CA TRP A 125 5.72 3.38 -2.08
C TRP A 125 4.91 3.12 -0.81
N ALA A 126 4.67 1.86 -0.45
CA ALA A 126 3.84 1.53 0.71
C ALA A 126 4.43 1.98 2.05
N SER A 127 5.75 2.03 2.19
CA SER A 127 6.42 2.56 3.38
C SER A 127 6.17 4.06 3.58
N MET A 128 6.01 4.80 2.48
CA MET A 128 5.76 6.24 2.49
C MET A 128 4.25 6.56 2.59
N SER A 129 3.46 5.91 1.75
CA SER A 129 2.04 6.22 1.57
C SER A 129 1.09 5.39 2.46
N LYS A 130 1.58 4.33 3.10
CA LYS A 130 0.84 3.50 4.07
C LYS A 130 -0.59 3.13 3.61
N PRO A 131 -0.74 2.49 2.43
CA PRO A 131 -2.05 2.14 1.91
C PRO A 131 -2.82 1.26 2.90
N SER A 132 -4.12 1.54 3.04
CA SER A 132 -4.97 0.87 4.03
C SER A 132 -4.98 -0.65 3.85
N GLY A 133 -4.86 -1.38 4.96
CA GLY A 133 -4.94 -2.84 4.98
C GLY A 133 -3.70 -3.56 4.43
N ILE A 134 -2.59 -2.86 4.17
CA ILE A 134 -1.39 -3.44 3.58
C ILE A 134 -0.26 -3.56 4.60
N ASN A 135 0.31 -4.75 4.68
CA ASN A 135 1.50 -5.07 5.42
C ASN A 135 2.73 -5.09 4.50
N VAL A 136 3.87 -4.66 5.04
CA VAL A 136 5.20 -4.93 4.48
C VAL A 136 5.77 -6.13 5.21
N ILE A 137 6.08 -7.19 4.47
CA ILE A 137 6.69 -8.41 5.00
C ILE A 137 8.15 -8.47 4.56
N TYR A 138 9.05 -8.97 5.41
CA TYR A 138 10.44 -9.24 5.07
C TYR A 138 10.82 -10.68 5.46
N CYS A 139 11.49 -11.43 4.57
CA CYS A 139 12.05 -12.75 4.88
C CYS A 139 13.58 -12.64 4.96
N SER A 140 14.16 -12.90 6.14
CA SER A 140 15.60 -12.80 6.39
C SER A 140 16.42 -13.93 5.75
N MET A 141 15.81 -15.10 5.53
CA MET A 141 16.46 -16.25 4.89
C MET A 141 16.73 -16.02 3.40
N ASN A 142 15.88 -15.24 2.73
CA ASN A 142 16.10 -14.76 1.37
C ASN A 142 15.78 -13.27 1.33
N PRO A 143 16.80 -12.42 1.58
CA PRO A 143 16.61 -10.99 1.78
C PRO A 143 15.72 -10.35 0.72
N GLY A 144 14.50 -9.99 1.13
CA GLY A 144 13.49 -9.44 0.23
C GLY A 144 12.21 -9.09 0.98
N SER A 145 11.52 -8.06 0.49
CA SER A 145 10.25 -7.60 1.04
C SER A 145 9.16 -7.56 0.00
N TRP A 146 7.93 -7.91 0.40
CA TRP A 146 6.73 -7.80 -0.43
C TRP A 146 5.58 -7.18 0.36
N LEU A 147 4.51 -6.85 -0.37
CA LEU A 147 3.26 -6.38 0.21
C LEU A 147 2.23 -7.49 0.29
N GLN A 148 1.47 -7.53 1.38
CA GLN A 148 0.41 -8.50 1.56
C GLN A 148 -0.73 -7.93 2.41
N LYS A 149 -1.93 -8.50 2.28
CA LYS A 149 -3.04 -8.29 3.21
C LYS A 149 -3.06 -9.35 4.30
N GLY A 150 -3.57 -8.98 5.48
CA GLY A 150 -3.79 -9.88 6.59
C GLY A 150 -2.52 -10.40 7.27
N ASN A 151 -2.72 -11.18 8.33
CA ASN A 151 -1.67 -11.62 9.24
C ASN A 151 -1.04 -12.99 8.92
N LYS A 152 -1.62 -13.76 7.99
CA LYS A 152 -1.10 -15.07 7.58
C LYS A 152 -0.05 -14.89 6.49
N ILE A 153 1.23 -15.01 6.84
CA ILE A 153 2.34 -14.85 5.90
C ILE A 153 2.26 -15.90 4.79
N ARG A 154 2.36 -15.43 3.54
CA ARG A 154 2.36 -16.23 2.32
C ARG A 154 3.47 -15.72 1.40
N ASN A 155 4.62 -16.41 1.43
CA ASN A 155 5.83 -16.01 0.73
C ASN A 155 5.74 -16.27 -0.80
N PRO A 156 5.68 -15.23 -1.64
CA PRO A 156 5.58 -15.40 -3.10
C PRO A 156 6.88 -15.88 -3.74
N TYR A 157 8.01 -15.70 -3.07
CA TYR A 157 9.34 -16.02 -3.61
C TYR A 157 9.65 -17.52 -3.55
N TYR A 158 9.03 -18.25 -2.62
CA TYR A 158 9.28 -19.68 -2.42
C TYR A 158 8.02 -20.56 -2.48
N GLY A 159 6.82 -19.98 -2.44
CA GLY A 159 5.58 -20.76 -2.42
C GLY A 159 5.55 -21.75 -1.27
N ALA A 160 5.05 -22.96 -1.51
CA ALA A 160 4.90 -24.00 -0.49
C ALA A 160 6.21 -24.37 0.21
N LYS A 161 7.38 -24.19 -0.42
CA LYS A 161 8.68 -24.54 0.18
C LYS A 161 9.00 -23.73 1.43
N MET A 162 8.60 -22.46 1.48
CA MET A 162 8.82 -21.57 2.62
C MET A 162 7.65 -20.62 2.80
N LEU A 163 6.42 -21.13 2.71
CA LEU A 163 5.20 -20.32 2.62
C LEU A 163 5.07 -19.33 3.79
N THR A 164 5.50 -19.74 4.98
CA THR A 164 5.44 -18.94 6.20
C THR A 164 6.74 -18.21 6.52
N CYS A 165 7.79 -18.27 5.69
CA CYS A 165 9.00 -17.47 5.93
C CYS A 165 8.67 -15.99 5.73
N GLY A 166 8.82 -15.22 6.79
CA GLY A 166 8.74 -13.77 6.77
C GLY A 166 8.38 -13.23 8.14
N GLU A 167 8.47 -11.92 8.28
CA GLU A 167 7.99 -11.17 9.42
C GLU A 167 7.27 -9.91 8.92
N ILE A 168 6.13 -9.59 9.52
CA ILE A 168 5.43 -8.32 9.25
C ILE A 168 6.21 -7.20 9.93
N ILE A 169 6.98 -6.44 9.15
CA ILE A 169 7.85 -5.38 9.66
C ILE A 169 7.17 -4.01 9.72
N SER A 170 6.06 -3.83 9.00
CA SER A 170 5.20 -2.64 9.01
C SER A 170 3.78 -2.98 8.55
N GLY A 171 2.77 -2.26 9.00
CA GLY A 171 1.37 -2.43 8.60
C GLY A 171 0.42 -2.74 9.75
N PRO A 172 -0.89 -2.85 9.48
CA PRO A 172 -1.94 -3.02 10.49
C PRO A 172 -1.83 -4.32 11.31
N ASP A 173 -1.20 -5.36 10.76
CA ASP A 173 -1.07 -6.67 11.42
C ASP A 173 0.28 -6.87 12.11
N LYS A 174 1.15 -5.84 12.16
CA LYS A 174 2.43 -5.93 12.89
C LYS A 174 2.15 -6.12 14.38
N LYS A 175 2.67 -7.21 14.95
CA LYS A 175 2.65 -7.44 16.40
C LYS A 175 3.57 -6.44 17.09
N LYS A 176 3.11 -5.87 18.20
CA LYS A 176 3.89 -4.97 19.05
C LYS A 176 4.96 -5.73 19.81
#